data_AF-A0A2A5FLE1-F1
#
_entry.id   AF-A0A2A5FLE1-F1
#
_cell.length_a   1.000
_cell.length_b   1.000
_cell.length_c   1.000
_cell.angle_alpha   90.00
_cell.angle_beta   90.00
_cell.angle_gamma   90.00
#
_symmetry.space_group_name_H-M   'P 1'
#
loop_
_entity.id
_entity.type
_entity.pdbx_description
1 polymer ?
#
loop_
_entity_poly.entity_id
_entity_poly.type
_entity_poly.pdbx_seq_one_letter_code
_entity_poly.pdbx_strand_id
1 'polypeptide(L)'
;GKTTPGDEEVSRKLPTEALGIPDTAMANLEVTQTRGGSSPVESSALIDNSGDGAGIFVAFYAAQTNQTTPEMNLPPNDPDRKPHGLFTYTLFEALAQNPDLSYRQLGQEILRRYTVNYRVQPTPLFEGDLDAAVFGSEKKSRVRQWPLADTISGYSIPAGKIHGLTLDEELIVLPSPTARNDESVALLKVSSITDLQSILVSAKKGFLTLDSNLYVRKVSETVDFGLTVAAPDMVRQYRNLMGHADAIIDTLSNSDLPGLRLTLVEPHENADIRLSMDDKQLWLAPPSGDIIVTGIDKTPSVLLKDRSPEEIATILADSLARISRATNLMKLGSAYSSGAFDADLKVKIRSARNPAFAYLETASVSAVYPGDEMHIEVTNSSPSAIDINILYVGSDYSIGFVHNARVNSSETLNKNLGRFEDKSFGRERLIMVTTAAKPQSAVEDLSWLAQAGLEKTRSTNDAKPSAFSELLNNAGFGRTTRSFAKSTDADEASAGAISQIEFKVQPLP
;
A
#
# COMPACT_ATOMS: atom_id res chain seq x y z
N GLY A 1 -6.86 18.55 -22.46
CA GLY A 1 -8.32 18.63 -22.64
C GLY A 1 -8.94 18.74 -21.27
N LYS A 2 -9.90 19.65 -21.07
CA LYS A 2 -10.57 19.84 -19.78
C LYS A 2 -11.35 18.59 -19.40
N THR A 3 -11.03 18.01 -18.26
CA THR A 3 -11.80 16.97 -17.57
C THR A 3 -13.13 17.56 -17.09
N THR A 4 -14.22 16.82 -17.26
CA THR A 4 -15.60 17.18 -16.86
C THR A 4 -15.88 16.63 -15.44
N PRO A 5 -16.92 17.13 -14.73
CA PRO A 5 -16.92 17.31 -13.29
C PRO A 5 -17.60 16.15 -12.55
N GLY A 6 -16.95 15.68 -11.49
CA GLY A 6 -17.52 14.72 -10.52
C GLY A 6 -16.53 14.35 -9.41
N ASP A 7 -15.25 14.25 -9.76
CA ASP A 7 -14.12 14.04 -8.85
C ASP A 7 -12.91 14.84 -9.41
N GLU A 8 -13.05 16.17 -9.52
CA GLU A 8 -11.93 17.03 -9.97
C GLU A 8 -10.84 17.05 -8.89
N GLU A 9 -9.78 16.26 -9.11
CA GLU A 9 -8.52 16.43 -8.41
C GLU A 9 -7.96 17.82 -8.73
N VAL A 10 -7.82 18.65 -7.70
CA VAL A 10 -7.25 19.99 -7.84
C VAL A 10 -5.82 19.97 -7.33
N SER A 11 -4.86 20.15 -8.25
CA SER A 11 -3.47 20.38 -7.85
C SER A 11 -3.35 21.80 -7.28
N ARG A 12 -2.86 21.92 -6.05
CA ARG A 12 -2.54 23.24 -5.48
C ARG A 12 -1.19 23.71 -6.03
N LYS A 13 -1.22 24.52 -7.09
CA LYS A 13 -0.04 25.22 -7.62
C LYS A 13 -0.19 26.71 -7.40
N LEU A 14 0.84 27.35 -6.87
CA LEU A 14 0.97 28.81 -6.93
C LEU A 14 1.45 29.17 -8.34
N PRO A 15 0.65 29.90 -9.14
CA PRO A 15 1.14 30.41 -10.41
C PRO A 15 2.24 31.45 -10.15
N THR A 16 3.18 31.53 -11.08
CA THR A 16 4.29 32.50 -11.12
C THR A 16 3.78 33.93 -10.95
N GLU A 17 2.64 34.24 -11.57
CA GLU A 17 1.97 35.53 -11.47
C GLU A 17 1.51 35.86 -10.04
N ALA A 18 1.05 34.87 -9.27
CA ALA A 18 0.67 35.05 -7.87
C ALA A 18 1.87 35.31 -6.96
N LEU A 19 3.08 34.92 -7.40
CA LEU A 19 4.34 35.21 -6.73
C LEU A 19 4.99 36.52 -7.21
N GLY A 20 4.34 37.25 -8.12
CA GLY A 20 4.91 38.45 -8.74
C GLY A 20 6.10 38.17 -9.66
N ILE A 21 6.29 36.91 -10.09
CA ILE A 21 7.36 36.47 -10.97
C ILE A 21 6.83 36.50 -12.40
N PRO A 22 7.38 37.33 -13.31
CA PRO A 22 6.98 37.32 -14.71
C PRO A 22 7.27 35.95 -15.34
N ASP A 23 6.39 35.44 -16.19
CA ASP A 23 6.60 34.16 -16.88
C ASP A 23 7.90 34.14 -17.72
N THR A 24 8.34 35.31 -18.18
CA THR A 24 9.63 35.49 -18.87
C THR A 24 10.83 35.19 -17.97
N ALA A 25 10.72 35.37 -16.66
CA ALA A 25 11.76 35.00 -15.71
C ALA A 25 11.92 33.48 -15.61
N MET A 26 10.83 32.72 -15.70
CA MET A 26 10.87 31.25 -15.75
C MET A 26 11.32 30.71 -17.11
N ALA A 27 10.99 31.39 -18.20
CA ALA A 27 11.48 31.05 -19.54
C ALA A 27 13.00 31.26 -19.69
N ASN A 28 13.58 32.16 -18.88
CA ASN A 28 15.01 32.43 -18.80
C ASN A 28 15.74 31.55 -17.77
N LEU A 29 15.00 30.77 -16.96
CA LEU A 29 15.62 29.67 -16.24
C LEU A 29 15.91 28.59 -17.29
N GLU A 30 17.18 28.43 -17.64
CA GLU A 30 17.62 27.18 -18.24
C GLU A 30 17.10 26.08 -17.33
N VAL A 31 16.09 25.32 -17.80
CA VAL A 31 15.84 23.98 -17.28
C VAL A 31 17.21 23.34 -17.35
N THR A 32 17.83 23.11 -16.20
CA THR A 32 19.08 22.38 -16.14
C THR A 32 18.73 20.96 -16.57
N GLN A 33 18.65 20.73 -17.87
CA GLN A 33 18.73 19.42 -18.45
C GLN A 33 20.14 18.98 -18.11
N THR A 34 20.26 18.19 -17.02
CA THR A 34 21.48 17.48 -16.69
C THR A 34 21.70 16.40 -17.76
N ARG A 35 22.16 16.83 -18.94
CA ARG A 35 22.89 15.98 -19.85
C ARG A 35 24.20 15.64 -19.18
N GLY A 36 24.31 14.40 -18.70
CA GLY A 36 25.57 13.73 -18.40
C GLY A 36 26.43 14.41 -17.34
N GLY A 37 26.33 13.93 -16.11
CA GLY A 37 27.25 14.29 -15.05
C GLY A 37 26.54 14.28 -13.72
N SER A 38 26.83 13.25 -12.92
CA SER A 38 26.56 13.16 -11.48
C SER A 38 25.41 14.05 -11.03
N SER A 39 24.18 13.54 -11.12
CA SER A 39 23.08 14.15 -10.37
C SER A 39 23.60 14.39 -8.97
N PRO A 40 23.63 15.64 -8.47
CA PRO A 40 23.61 15.79 -7.04
C PRO A 40 22.40 14.95 -6.62
N VAL A 41 22.59 14.04 -5.67
CA VAL A 41 21.49 13.72 -4.76
C VAL A 41 20.89 15.08 -4.46
N GLU A 42 19.68 15.38 -4.96
CA GLU A 42 19.04 16.65 -4.68
C GLU A 42 19.03 16.70 -3.17
N SER A 43 19.98 17.47 -2.65
CA SER A 43 20.04 17.79 -1.26
C SER A 43 18.89 18.76 -1.17
N SER A 44 17.68 18.22 -0.99
CA SER A 44 16.68 18.89 -0.18
C SER A 44 17.47 19.55 0.94
N ALA A 45 17.31 20.86 1.10
CA ALA A 45 18.10 21.67 1.99
C ALA A 45 18.07 21.03 3.39
N LEU A 46 19.00 20.11 3.64
CA LEU A 46 18.99 19.27 4.82
C LEU A 46 19.10 20.26 5.96
N ILE A 47 18.09 20.23 6.82
CA ILE A 47 18.08 21.11 7.97
C ILE A 47 19.30 20.73 8.81
N ASP A 48 20.22 21.67 8.92
CA ASP A 48 21.46 21.50 9.66
C ASP A 48 21.12 21.32 11.14
N ASN A 49 21.17 20.06 11.60
CA ASN A 49 20.90 19.68 12.98
C ASN A 49 22.12 19.84 13.89
N SER A 50 23.19 20.53 13.46
CA SER A 50 24.41 20.73 14.25
C SER A 50 24.30 21.79 15.37
N GLY A 51 23.10 22.28 15.67
CA GLY A 51 22.86 23.30 16.69
C GLY A 51 23.00 22.81 18.14
N ASP A 52 23.73 23.56 18.96
CA ASP A 52 24.04 23.32 20.39
C ASP A 52 22.81 23.44 21.34
N GLY A 53 21.77 22.61 21.14
CA GLY A 53 20.74 22.38 22.17
C GLY A 53 19.44 23.20 22.07
N ALA A 54 19.03 23.64 20.88
CA ALA A 54 17.79 24.43 20.69
C ALA A 54 16.48 23.61 20.52
N GLY A 55 16.52 22.30 20.81
CA GLY A 55 15.39 21.38 20.60
C GLY A 55 15.49 20.61 19.28
N ILE A 56 14.61 19.63 19.10
CA ILE A 56 14.54 18.82 17.88
C ILE A 56 13.65 19.52 16.85
N PHE A 57 14.10 19.60 15.60
CA PHE A 57 13.29 20.03 14.47
C PHE A 57 13.07 18.86 13.52
N VAL A 58 11.83 18.68 13.08
CA VAL A 58 11.44 17.63 12.14
C VAL A 58 10.48 18.23 11.10
N ALA A 59 10.82 18.06 9.82
CA ALA A 59 10.03 18.53 8.70
C ALA A 59 9.38 17.36 7.95
N PHE A 60 8.11 17.56 7.58
CA PHE A 60 7.34 16.63 6.75
C PHE A 60 6.84 17.41 5.52
N TYR A 61 7.31 17.00 4.34
CA TYR A 61 6.95 17.61 3.06
C TYR A 61 6.01 16.67 2.29
N ALA A 62 4.97 17.24 1.68
CA ALA A 62 3.93 16.47 0.99
C ALA A 62 4.33 15.96 -0.40
N ALA A 63 5.39 16.50 -0.99
CA ALA A 63 5.86 16.20 -2.34
C ALA A 63 7.34 16.58 -2.52
N GLN A 64 7.98 15.99 -3.53
CA GLN A 64 9.29 16.45 -4.00
C GLN A 64 9.17 17.79 -4.75
N THR A 65 10.29 18.51 -4.91
CA THR A 65 10.35 19.85 -5.54
C THR A 65 9.74 19.92 -6.94
N ASN A 66 9.75 18.82 -7.68
CA ASN A 66 9.22 18.69 -9.04
C ASN A 66 7.82 18.05 -9.11
N GLN A 67 7.18 17.81 -7.97
CA GLN A 67 5.88 17.15 -7.87
C GLN A 67 4.79 18.11 -7.35
N THR A 68 3.55 17.80 -7.68
CA THR A 68 2.37 18.55 -7.20
C THR A 68 1.58 17.72 -6.21
N THR A 69 0.91 18.40 -5.28
CA THR A 69 0.09 17.75 -4.25
C THR A 69 -1.39 17.77 -4.63
N PRO A 70 -2.08 16.61 -4.57
CA PRO A 70 -3.49 16.53 -4.89
C PRO A 70 -4.38 16.89 -3.70
N GLU A 71 -5.49 17.54 -4.00
CA GLU A 71 -6.70 17.58 -3.18
C GLU A 71 -7.75 16.68 -3.82
N MET A 72 -8.29 15.73 -3.06
CA MET A 72 -9.22 14.72 -3.55
C MET A 72 -10.24 14.35 -2.50
N ASN A 73 -11.33 13.72 -2.92
CA ASN A 73 -12.39 13.28 -2.02
C ASN A 73 -11.93 12.07 -1.18
N LEU A 74 -11.87 12.24 0.14
CA LEU A 74 -11.36 11.25 1.11
C LEU A 74 -12.36 11.02 2.27
N PRO A 75 -12.36 9.83 2.90
CA PRO A 75 -11.61 8.63 2.52
C PRO A 75 -12.13 7.96 1.22
N PRO A 76 -11.32 7.11 0.56
CA PRO A 76 -11.75 6.35 -0.61
C PRO A 76 -12.92 5.43 -0.27
N ASN A 77 -13.73 5.12 -1.27
CA ASN A 77 -14.88 4.20 -1.19
C ASN A 77 -15.99 4.60 -0.20
N ASP A 78 -15.95 5.83 0.32
CA ASP A 78 -17.01 6.38 1.17
C ASP A 78 -17.97 7.25 0.34
N PRO A 79 -19.29 7.09 0.47
CA PRO A 79 -20.28 7.88 -0.28
C PRO A 79 -20.37 9.34 0.20
N ASP A 80 -20.02 9.63 1.46
CA ASP A 80 -20.09 10.96 2.09
C ASP A 80 -18.70 11.62 2.20
N ARG A 81 -17.74 11.17 1.39
CA ARG A 81 -16.37 11.69 1.33
C ARG A 81 -16.32 13.17 0.98
N LYS A 82 -15.30 13.86 1.49
CA LYS A 82 -15.12 15.32 1.31
C LYS A 82 -13.75 15.64 0.73
N PRO A 83 -13.60 16.78 0.04
CA PRO A 83 -12.31 17.19 -0.51
C PRO A 83 -11.34 17.48 0.63
N HIS A 84 -10.21 16.76 0.63
CA HIS A 84 -9.13 16.91 1.60
C HIS A 84 -7.77 16.86 0.88
N GLY A 85 -6.78 17.57 1.41
CA GLY A 85 -5.40 17.44 0.94
C GLY A 85 -4.84 16.06 1.30
N LEU A 86 -4.37 15.30 0.30
CA LEU A 86 -3.98 13.90 0.49
C LEU A 86 -2.96 13.70 1.61
N PHE A 87 -1.92 14.53 1.64
CA PHE A 87 -0.87 14.43 2.64
C PHE A 87 -1.38 14.69 4.05
N THR A 88 -2.10 15.79 4.22
CA THR A 88 -2.65 16.19 5.51
C THR A 88 -3.62 15.16 6.05
N TYR A 89 -4.54 14.67 5.21
CA TYR A 89 -5.47 13.61 5.59
C TYR A 89 -4.72 12.36 6.04
N THR A 90 -3.74 11.90 5.26
CA THR A 90 -2.96 10.70 5.57
C THR A 90 -2.14 10.86 6.85
N LEU A 91 -1.56 12.03 7.10
CA LEU A 91 -0.83 12.34 8.33
C LEU A 91 -1.75 12.24 9.56
N PHE A 92 -2.92 12.89 9.51
CA PHE A 92 -3.89 12.81 10.60
C PHE A 92 -4.41 11.40 10.82
N GLU A 93 -4.66 10.67 9.74
CA GLU A 93 -5.11 9.29 9.77
C GLU A 93 -4.05 8.38 10.43
N ALA A 94 -2.77 8.54 10.08
CA ALA A 94 -1.67 7.77 10.65
C ALA A 94 -1.46 8.09 12.14
N LEU A 95 -1.52 9.37 12.53
CA LEU A 95 -1.42 9.81 13.92
C LEU A 95 -2.59 9.32 14.78
N ALA A 96 -3.82 9.43 14.26
CA ALA A 96 -5.02 9.02 14.98
C ALA A 96 -5.08 7.50 15.21
N GLN A 97 -4.57 6.74 14.23
CA GLN A 97 -4.53 5.29 14.31
C GLN A 97 -3.28 4.76 15.03
N ASN A 98 -2.17 5.51 15.09
CA ASN A 98 -0.94 5.03 15.71
C ASN A 98 -0.32 6.15 16.58
N PRO A 99 -0.78 6.33 17.83
CA PRO A 99 -0.40 7.48 18.65
C PRO A 99 1.03 7.41 19.22
N ASP A 100 1.68 6.24 19.24
CA ASP A 100 2.95 6.02 19.94
C ASP A 100 4.15 5.80 18.98
N LEU A 101 4.04 6.34 17.77
CA LEU A 101 5.08 6.23 16.74
C LEU A 101 6.24 7.20 16.98
N SER A 102 7.46 6.81 16.57
CA SER A 102 8.51 7.78 16.25
C SER A 102 8.17 8.50 14.94
N TYR A 103 8.78 9.67 14.70
CA TYR A 103 8.60 10.38 13.42
C TYR A 103 9.02 9.50 12.22
N ARG A 104 10.02 8.64 12.37
CA ARG A 104 10.44 7.67 11.35
C ARG A 104 9.32 6.68 11.03
N GLN A 105 8.72 6.11 12.06
CA GLN A 105 7.62 5.15 11.90
C GLN A 105 6.37 5.83 11.33
N LEU A 106 6.11 7.08 11.72
CA LEU A 106 5.04 7.88 11.13
C LEU A 106 5.27 8.13 9.63
N GLY A 107 6.50 8.50 9.24
CA GLY A 107 6.87 8.67 7.84
C GLY A 107 6.72 7.40 7.01
N GLN A 108 7.18 6.26 7.55
CA GLN A 108 6.99 4.93 6.94
C GLN A 108 5.50 4.61 6.74
N GLU A 109 4.67 4.86 7.75
CA GLU A 109 3.23 4.60 7.69
C GLU A 109 2.53 5.48 6.66
N ILE A 110 2.94 6.75 6.53
CA ILE A 110 2.44 7.65 5.48
C ILE A 110 2.80 7.11 4.09
N LEU A 111 4.06 6.75 3.84
CA LEU A 111 4.51 6.21 2.54
C LEU A 111 3.76 4.92 2.17
N ARG A 112 3.54 4.05 3.16
CA ARG A 112 2.76 2.82 2.99
C ARG A 112 1.32 3.14 2.60
N ARG A 113 0.62 4.02 3.34
CA ARG A 113 -0.77 4.40 3.05
C ARG A 113 -0.93 5.05 1.68
N TYR A 114 0.00 5.91 1.30
CA TYR A 114 0.04 6.49 -0.05
C TYR A 114 -0.06 5.42 -1.12
N THR A 115 0.78 4.39 -1.03
CA THR A 115 0.81 3.39 -2.09
C THR A 115 -0.35 2.39 -2.01
N VAL A 116 -0.78 2.02 -0.80
CA VAL A 116 -1.81 1.00 -0.62
C VAL A 116 -3.22 1.53 -0.85
N ASN A 117 -3.51 2.76 -0.40
CA ASN A 117 -4.87 3.30 -0.35
C ASN A 117 -5.13 4.41 -1.37
N TYR A 118 -4.07 5.03 -1.91
CA TYR A 118 -4.22 6.29 -2.65
C TYR A 118 -3.48 6.23 -3.99
N ARG A 119 -2.24 6.71 -4.04
CA ARG A 119 -1.41 6.80 -5.25
C ARG A 119 0.06 6.82 -4.92
N VAL A 120 0.85 6.40 -5.91
CA VAL A 120 2.31 6.23 -5.82
C VAL A 120 3.08 7.56 -5.81
N GLN A 121 2.51 8.62 -6.38
CA GLN A 121 3.06 9.98 -6.37
C GLN A 121 1.97 10.95 -5.91
N PRO A 122 2.25 12.16 -5.38
CA PRO A 122 3.57 12.65 -5.00
C PRO A 122 4.21 11.78 -3.92
N THR A 123 5.55 11.82 -3.82
CA THR A 123 6.31 11.12 -2.79
C THR A 123 6.60 12.10 -1.65
N PRO A 124 6.03 11.90 -0.45
CA PRO A 124 6.42 12.67 0.73
C PRO A 124 7.90 12.51 1.08
N LEU A 125 8.47 13.53 1.72
CA LEU A 125 9.84 13.57 2.24
C LEU A 125 9.82 13.95 3.72
N PHE A 126 10.71 13.35 4.52
CA PHE A 126 10.83 13.66 5.94
C PHE A 126 12.29 13.90 6.30
N GLU A 127 12.55 14.91 7.13
CA GLU A 127 13.89 15.33 7.53
C GLU A 127 13.91 15.73 9.01
N GLY A 128 15.08 15.65 9.63
CA GLY A 128 15.27 16.00 11.05
C GLY A 128 15.64 14.79 11.91
N ASP A 129 15.44 14.93 13.22
CA ASP A 129 15.59 13.82 14.17
C ASP A 129 14.34 12.92 14.15
N LEU A 130 14.35 11.94 13.23
CA LEU A 130 13.21 11.06 12.99
C LEU A 130 13.02 9.98 14.08
N ASP A 131 14.03 9.70 14.89
CA ASP A 131 13.95 8.65 15.93
C ASP A 131 13.28 9.15 17.20
N ALA A 132 13.08 10.46 17.34
CA ALA A 132 12.29 11.05 18.40
C ALA A 132 10.82 10.62 18.32
N ALA A 133 10.19 10.50 19.49
CA ALA A 133 8.76 10.26 19.59
C ALA A 133 7.97 11.47 19.08
N VAL A 134 6.88 11.21 18.36
CA VAL A 134 6.02 12.26 17.84
C VAL A 134 5.49 13.12 19.00
N PHE A 135 5.67 14.44 18.91
CA PHE A 135 5.34 15.42 19.96
C PHE A 135 5.97 15.16 21.35
N GLY A 136 7.06 14.39 21.41
CA GLY A 136 7.75 14.09 22.67
C GLY A 136 6.97 13.16 23.60
N SER A 137 6.03 12.38 23.07
CA SER A 137 5.31 11.37 23.86
C SER A 137 6.25 10.28 24.36
N GLU A 138 6.17 9.89 25.63
CA GLU A 138 6.81 8.64 26.06
C GLU A 138 6.20 7.47 25.29
N LYS A 139 7.05 6.56 24.76
CA LYS A 139 6.62 5.34 24.08
C LYS A 139 5.92 4.42 25.10
N LYS A 140 4.64 4.66 25.35
CA LYS A 140 3.75 3.80 26.13
C LYS A 140 2.87 3.09 25.14
N SER A 141 2.63 1.78 25.31
CA SER A 141 1.63 1.08 24.52
C SER A 141 0.25 1.65 24.85
N ARG A 142 -0.24 2.58 24.03
CA ARG A 142 -1.55 3.20 24.21
C ARG A 142 -2.57 2.38 23.45
N VAL A 143 -3.47 1.76 24.21
CA VAL A 143 -4.60 1.04 23.61
C VAL A 143 -5.59 2.06 23.05
N ARG A 144 -5.91 1.94 21.75
CA ARG A 144 -6.90 2.80 21.08
C ARG A 144 -8.29 2.56 21.68
N GLN A 145 -8.74 3.53 22.47
CA GLN A 145 -10.06 3.48 23.09
C GLN A 145 -10.57 4.90 23.32
N TRP A 146 -11.89 5.03 23.30
CA TRP A 146 -12.56 6.32 23.39
C TRP A 146 -13.62 6.29 24.50
N PRO A 147 -13.77 7.39 25.27
CA PRO A 147 -14.85 7.47 26.23
C PRO A 147 -16.20 7.45 25.51
N LEU A 148 -17.16 6.71 26.07
CA LEU A 148 -18.52 6.61 25.57
C LEU A 148 -19.39 7.69 26.23
N ALA A 149 -20.07 8.49 25.41
CA ALA A 149 -21.02 9.50 25.88
C ALA A 149 -22.44 9.15 25.48
N ASP A 150 -23.40 9.30 26.39
CA ASP A 150 -24.81 9.04 26.13
C ASP A 150 -25.45 10.21 25.37
N THR A 151 -26.33 9.92 24.41
CA THR A 151 -27.04 10.91 23.58
C THR A 151 -28.48 10.47 23.32
N ILE A 152 -29.33 11.40 22.87
CA ILE A 152 -30.75 11.10 22.58
C ILE A 152 -30.90 10.03 21.48
N SER A 153 -29.95 9.94 20.56
CA SER A 153 -29.95 9.03 19.41
C SER A 153 -29.21 7.71 19.63
N GLY A 154 -28.70 7.44 20.84
CA GLY A 154 -27.83 6.30 21.14
C GLY A 154 -26.57 6.74 21.87
N TYR A 155 -25.43 6.15 21.57
CA TYR A 155 -24.15 6.50 22.21
C TYR A 155 -23.23 7.20 21.22
N SER A 156 -22.37 8.11 21.70
CA SER A 156 -21.40 8.82 20.87
C SER A 156 -19.97 8.59 21.35
N ILE A 157 -19.04 8.57 20.40
CA ILE A 157 -17.60 8.53 20.67
C ILE A 157 -16.90 9.62 19.86
N PRO A 158 -15.83 10.24 20.41
CA PRO A 158 -14.97 11.19 19.69
C PRO A 158 -13.99 10.45 18.77
N ALA A 159 -14.51 9.54 17.95
CA ALA A 159 -13.77 8.79 16.96
C ALA A 159 -14.62 8.61 15.71
N GLY A 160 -14.01 8.67 14.54
CA GLY A 160 -14.68 8.64 13.24
C GLY A 160 -13.82 7.99 12.16
N LYS A 161 -14.06 8.32 10.89
CA LYS A 161 -13.38 7.70 9.73
C LYS A 161 -11.85 7.78 9.83
N ILE A 162 -11.31 8.92 10.29
CA ILE A 162 -9.85 9.10 10.46
C ILE A 162 -9.23 8.12 11.47
N HIS A 163 -10.04 7.64 12.41
CA HIS A 163 -9.65 6.66 13.42
C HIS A 163 -9.78 5.21 12.92
N GLY A 164 -10.13 5.02 11.63
CA GLY A 164 -10.28 3.71 11.00
C GLY A 164 -11.60 3.02 11.35
N LEU A 165 -12.62 3.78 11.73
CA LEU A 165 -13.98 3.26 11.93
C LEU A 165 -14.75 3.29 10.61
N THR A 166 -15.60 2.29 10.39
CA THR A 166 -16.49 2.18 9.23
C THR A 166 -17.94 2.03 9.70
N LEU A 167 -18.90 2.28 8.81
CA LEU A 167 -20.29 1.96 9.08
C LEU A 167 -20.42 0.46 9.36
N ASP A 168 -21.35 0.10 10.25
CA ASP A 168 -21.62 -1.27 10.67
C ASP A 168 -20.51 -1.99 11.45
N GLU A 169 -19.37 -1.34 11.72
CA GLU A 169 -18.30 -1.91 12.54
C GLU A 169 -18.79 -2.17 13.98
N GLU A 170 -18.40 -3.33 14.53
CA GLU A 170 -18.71 -3.71 15.91
C GLU A 170 -17.56 -3.36 16.86
N LEU A 171 -17.90 -2.70 17.96
CA LEU A 171 -16.96 -2.22 18.96
C LEU A 171 -17.31 -2.78 20.34
N ILE A 172 -16.31 -3.21 21.10
CA ILE A 172 -16.53 -3.67 22.47
C ILE A 172 -16.63 -2.48 23.41
N VAL A 173 -17.53 -2.60 24.39
CA VAL A 173 -17.65 -1.67 25.50
C VAL A 173 -16.94 -2.25 26.71
N LEU A 174 -16.12 -1.43 27.35
CA LEU A 174 -15.28 -1.80 28.48
C LEU A 174 -15.64 -0.95 29.71
N PRO A 175 -15.61 -1.56 30.90
CA PRO A 175 -15.94 -0.87 32.16
C PRO A 175 -14.86 0.12 32.60
N SER A 176 -13.63 0.01 32.07
CA SER A 176 -12.51 0.86 32.45
C SER A 176 -11.47 0.93 31.31
N PRO A 177 -10.59 1.94 31.32
CA PRO A 177 -9.56 2.08 30.29
C PRO A 177 -8.46 1.02 30.37
N THR A 178 -8.38 0.26 31.47
CA THR A 178 -7.39 -0.80 31.69
C THR A 178 -7.96 -2.21 31.55
N ALA A 179 -9.28 -2.34 31.32
CA ALA A 179 -9.94 -3.62 31.17
C ALA A 179 -9.42 -4.38 29.93
N ARG A 180 -9.32 -5.70 30.06
CA ARG A 180 -8.98 -6.60 28.95
C ARG A 180 -10.18 -6.79 28.02
N ASN A 181 -9.93 -7.25 26.80
CA ASN A 181 -11.00 -7.41 25.80
C ASN A 181 -12.06 -8.44 26.24
N ASP A 182 -11.67 -9.47 26.98
CA ASP A 182 -12.55 -10.51 27.54
C ASP A 182 -13.44 -10.01 28.69
N GLU A 183 -13.13 -8.84 29.25
CA GLU A 183 -13.95 -8.14 30.24
C GLU A 183 -15.01 -7.22 29.59
N SER A 184 -15.24 -7.36 28.27
CA SER A 184 -16.25 -6.56 27.58
C SER A 184 -17.65 -6.75 28.16
N VAL A 185 -18.34 -5.65 28.42
CA VAL A 185 -19.69 -5.64 29.00
C VAL A 185 -20.79 -5.56 27.95
N ALA A 186 -20.46 -5.09 26.74
CA ALA A 186 -21.40 -5.00 25.63
C ALA A 186 -20.68 -4.91 24.28
N LEU A 187 -21.47 -5.06 23.22
CA LEU A 187 -21.08 -4.83 21.83
C LEU A 187 -22.00 -3.78 21.22
N LEU A 188 -21.41 -2.70 20.72
CA LEU A 188 -22.13 -1.63 20.02
C LEU A 188 -21.70 -1.60 18.56
N LYS A 189 -22.62 -1.20 17.69
CA LYS A 189 -22.43 -1.13 16.24
C LYS A 189 -22.45 0.32 15.77
N VAL A 190 -21.54 0.70 14.87
CA VAL A 190 -21.50 2.03 14.27
C VAL A 190 -22.72 2.23 13.36
N SER A 191 -23.60 3.17 13.71
CA SER A 191 -24.84 3.47 12.98
C SER A 191 -24.74 4.71 12.09
N SER A 192 -23.86 5.65 12.46
CA SER A 192 -23.57 6.88 11.72
C SER A 192 -22.16 7.31 12.04
N ILE A 193 -21.46 7.87 11.07
CA ILE A 193 -20.05 8.20 11.20
C ILE A 193 -19.69 9.46 10.42
N THR A 194 -18.87 10.30 11.03
CA THR A 194 -18.21 11.46 10.42
C THR A 194 -16.69 11.25 10.48
N ASP A 195 -15.91 12.20 9.98
CA ASP A 195 -14.44 12.08 10.00
C ASP A 195 -13.88 11.93 11.44
N LEU A 196 -14.52 12.56 12.43
CA LEU A 196 -14.01 12.66 13.81
C LEU A 196 -14.94 12.10 14.89
N GLN A 197 -16.19 11.77 14.58
CA GLN A 197 -17.19 11.30 15.54
C GLN A 197 -18.06 10.20 14.97
N SER A 198 -18.55 9.31 15.84
CA SER A 198 -19.44 8.21 15.49
C SER A 198 -20.58 8.10 16.48
N ILE A 199 -21.75 7.69 15.98
CA ILE A 199 -22.92 7.30 16.77
C ILE A 199 -23.07 5.79 16.74
N LEU A 200 -23.18 5.20 17.92
CA LEU A 200 -23.24 3.77 18.16
C LEU A 200 -24.62 3.38 18.67
N VAL A 201 -25.09 2.21 18.25
CA VAL A 201 -26.33 1.58 18.72
C VAL A 201 -26.05 0.18 19.23
N SER A 202 -26.90 -0.33 20.12
CA SER A 202 -26.74 -1.70 20.63
C SER A 202 -26.95 -2.71 19.49
N ALA A 203 -26.02 -3.65 19.32
CA ALA A 203 -26.12 -4.70 18.30
C ALA A 203 -27.24 -5.71 18.61
N LYS A 204 -27.72 -5.75 19.87
CA LYS A 204 -28.86 -6.58 20.31
C LYS A 204 -30.04 -5.70 20.73
N LYS A 205 -31.28 -6.17 20.49
CA LYS A 205 -32.50 -5.52 20.99
C LYS A 205 -32.50 -5.55 22.54
N GLY A 206 -32.21 -4.41 23.16
CA GLY A 206 -32.27 -4.21 24.60
C GLY A 206 -31.59 -2.90 25.00
N PHE A 207 -32.11 -2.22 26.02
CA PHE A 207 -31.45 -1.07 26.61
C PHE A 207 -30.28 -1.57 27.45
N LEU A 208 -29.08 -1.08 27.15
CA LEU A 208 -27.94 -1.20 28.05
C LEU A 208 -28.03 -0.03 29.04
N THR A 209 -28.29 -0.34 30.31
CA THR A 209 -28.10 0.64 31.38
C THR A 209 -26.59 0.77 31.58
N LEU A 210 -26.00 1.84 31.04
CA LEU A 210 -24.56 2.06 31.10
C LEU A 210 -24.24 2.97 32.29
N ASP A 211 -23.34 2.52 33.16
CA ASP A 211 -22.76 3.38 34.20
C ASP A 211 -21.95 4.52 33.56
N SER A 212 -21.75 5.62 34.29
CA SER A 212 -20.83 6.68 33.86
C SER A 212 -19.39 6.17 33.77
N ASN A 213 -18.65 6.55 32.73
CA ASN A 213 -17.21 6.25 32.46
C ASN A 213 -16.91 4.92 31.74
N LEU A 214 -17.72 4.55 30.75
CA LEU A 214 -17.38 3.44 29.86
C LEU A 214 -16.46 3.86 28.72
N TYR A 215 -15.73 2.90 28.19
CA TYR A 215 -14.82 3.07 27.08
C TYR A 215 -15.19 2.12 25.96
N VAL A 216 -14.96 2.55 24.72
CA VAL A 216 -15.16 1.73 23.54
C VAL A 216 -13.82 1.47 22.88
N ARG A 217 -13.59 0.22 22.47
CA ARG A 217 -12.34 -0.23 21.83
C ARG A 217 -12.68 -0.98 20.55
N LYS A 218 -11.93 -0.70 19.48
CA LYS A 218 -11.96 -1.50 18.25
C LYS A 218 -11.15 -2.77 18.46
N VAL A 219 -11.73 -3.94 18.19
CA VAL A 219 -11.07 -5.25 18.41
C VAL A 219 -10.49 -5.84 17.13
N SER A 220 -11.10 -5.56 15.99
CA SER A 220 -10.65 -6.03 14.68
C SER A 220 -10.14 -4.88 13.81
N GLU A 221 -9.03 -5.10 13.11
CA GLU A 221 -8.78 -4.37 11.86
C GLU A 221 -9.41 -5.18 10.72
N THR A 222 -10.60 -4.77 10.30
CA THR A 222 -11.24 -5.24 9.08
C THR A 222 -10.42 -4.74 7.90
N VAL A 223 -9.57 -5.61 7.35
CA VAL A 223 -8.86 -5.34 6.08
C VAL A 223 -9.78 -5.71 4.93
N ASP A 224 -10.10 -4.74 4.08
CA ASP A 224 -10.83 -5.00 2.85
C ASP A 224 -9.89 -5.53 1.76
N PHE A 225 -10.05 -6.81 1.42
CA PHE A 225 -9.32 -7.51 0.36
C PHE A 225 -10.01 -7.43 -1.02
N GLY A 226 -11.08 -6.64 -1.13
CA GLY A 226 -11.71 -6.30 -2.40
C GLY A 226 -10.78 -5.51 -3.33
N LEU A 227 -11.03 -5.66 -4.63
CA LEU A 227 -10.49 -4.82 -5.68
C LEU A 227 -11.65 -4.08 -6.35
N THR A 228 -11.65 -2.75 -6.27
CA THR A 228 -12.64 -1.90 -6.93
C THR A 228 -12.10 -1.48 -8.30
N VAL A 229 -12.89 -1.67 -9.36
CA VAL A 229 -12.48 -1.38 -10.74
C VAL A 229 -13.52 -0.49 -11.41
N ALA A 230 -13.10 0.69 -11.88
CA ALA A 230 -13.97 1.59 -12.62
C ALA A 230 -14.06 1.16 -14.08
N ALA A 231 -15.28 1.15 -14.62
CA ALA A 231 -15.53 0.90 -16.04
C ALA A 231 -14.88 1.97 -16.95
N PRO A 232 -14.64 1.68 -18.25
CA PRO A 232 -14.05 2.65 -19.17
C PRO A 232 -14.92 3.90 -19.37
N ASP A 233 -14.34 5.09 -19.20
CA ASP A 233 -14.99 6.34 -19.62
C ASP A 233 -14.88 6.51 -21.14
N MET A 234 -15.98 6.27 -21.84
CA MET A 234 -16.05 6.27 -23.29
C MET A 234 -16.25 7.68 -23.84
N VAL A 235 -15.16 8.35 -24.19
CA VAL A 235 -15.20 9.62 -24.92
C VAL A 235 -15.92 9.48 -26.26
N ARG A 236 -16.51 10.57 -26.76
CA ARG A 236 -17.34 10.58 -27.99
C ARG A 236 -16.69 9.90 -29.20
N GLN A 237 -15.36 10.00 -29.33
CA GLN A 237 -14.59 9.42 -30.42
C GLN A 237 -14.51 7.88 -30.40
N TYR A 238 -14.74 7.24 -29.24
CA TYR A 238 -14.67 5.78 -29.06
C TYR A 238 -16.04 5.15 -28.76
N ARG A 239 -17.15 5.90 -28.89
CA ARG A 239 -18.51 5.40 -28.61
C ARG A 239 -18.89 4.15 -29.41
N ASN A 240 -18.27 3.93 -30.57
CA ASN A 240 -18.45 2.72 -31.38
C ASN A 240 -17.93 1.44 -30.69
N LEU A 241 -17.06 1.56 -29.69
CA LEU A 241 -16.56 0.44 -28.91
C LEU A 241 -17.39 0.20 -27.62
N MET A 242 -18.44 0.99 -27.36
CA MET A 242 -19.23 0.91 -26.13
C MET A 242 -19.81 -0.49 -25.91
N GLY A 243 -20.45 -1.08 -26.94
CA GLY A 243 -20.97 -2.44 -26.83
C GLY A 243 -19.88 -3.52 -26.64
N HIS A 244 -18.65 -3.23 -27.06
CA HIS A 244 -17.51 -4.12 -26.81
C HIS A 244 -17.02 -4.00 -25.36
N ALA A 245 -16.97 -2.79 -24.82
CA ALA A 245 -16.69 -2.54 -23.41
C ALA A 245 -17.75 -3.17 -22.51
N ASP A 246 -19.04 -2.96 -22.81
CA ASP A 246 -20.17 -3.52 -22.05
C ASP A 246 -20.07 -5.05 -21.99
N ALA A 247 -19.78 -5.71 -23.13
CA ALA A 247 -19.60 -7.16 -23.17
C ALA A 247 -18.41 -7.66 -22.31
N ILE A 248 -17.29 -6.91 -22.26
CA ILE A 248 -16.15 -7.23 -21.39
C ILE A 248 -16.56 -7.11 -19.92
N ILE A 249 -17.24 -6.02 -19.55
CA ILE A 249 -17.69 -5.75 -18.18
C ILE A 249 -18.74 -6.77 -17.72
N ASP A 250 -19.70 -7.11 -18.59
CA ASP A 250 -20.69 -8.16 -18.33
C ASP A 250 -20.01 -9.51 -18.12
N THR A 251 -19.01 -9.85 -18.95
CA THR A 251 -18.26 -11.10 -18.80
C THR A 251 -17.50 -11.13 -17.48
N LEU A 252 -16.83 -10.04 -17.10
CA LEU A 252 -16.13 -9.93 -15.82
C LEU A 252 -17.09 -10.06 -14.63
N SER A 253 -18.24 -9.40 -14.69
CA SER A 253 -19.25 -9.39 -13.61
C SER A 253 -19.86 -10.77 -13.37
N ASN A 254 -20.01 -11.56 -14.43
CA ASN A 254 -20.65 -12.88 -14.39
C ASN A 254 -19.63 -14.05 -14.25
N SER A 255 -18.33 -13.75 -14.27
CA SER A 255 -17.30 -14.77 -14.11
C SER A 255 -17.07 -15.08 -12.63
N ASP A 256 -17.07 -16.36 -12.26
CA ASP A 256 -16.53 -16.78 -10.97
C ASP A 256 -15.01 -16.75 -11.06
N LEU A 257 -14.39 -15.82 -10.33
CA LEU A 257 -12.95 -15.56 -10.35
C LEU A 257 -12.35 -15.99 -8.99
N PRO A 258 -11.82 -17.22 -8.87
CA PRO A 258 -11.35 -17.75 -7.59
C PRO A 258 -10.29 -16.85 -6.96
N GLY A 259 -10.56 -16.38 -5.75
CA GLY A 259 -9.63 -15.53 -4.99
C GLY A 259 -9.58 -14.07 -5.40
N LEU A 260 -10.46 -13.61 -6.32
CA LEU A 260 -10.62 -12.20 -6.68
C LEU A 260 -12.02 -11.72 -6.26
N ARG A 261 -12.07 -10.80 -5.29
CA ARG A 261 -13.31 -10.10 -4.91
C ARG A 261 -13.39 -8.78 -5.66
N LEU A 262 -14.04 -8.80 -6.81
CA LEU A 262 -14.14 -7.66 -7.70
C LEU A 262 -15.42 -6.87 -7.43
N THR A 263 -15.29 -5.56 -7.25
CA THR A 263 -16.41 -4.61 -7.26
C THR A 263 -16.26 -3.70 -8.46
N LEU A 264 -17.23 -3.70 -9.37
CA LEU A 264 -17.23 -2.82 -10.53
C LEU A 264 -18.04 -1.56 -10.20
N VAL A 265 -17.50 -0.40 -10.58
CA VAL A 265 -18.06 0.93 -10.30
C VAL A 265 -18.12 1.77 -11.57
N GLU A 266 -18.91 2.83 -11.54
CA GLU A 266 -19.07 3.73 -12.70
C GLU A 266 -17.74 4.42 -13.05
N PRO A 267 -17.52 4.86 -14.30
CA PRO A 267 -16.22 5.39 -14.77
C PRO A 267 -15.65 6.56 -13.96
N HIS A 268 -16.51 7.32 -13.29
CA HIS A 268 -16.14 8.50 -12.50
C HIS A 268 -16.05 8.23 -11.00
N GLU A 269 -16.37 7.02 -10.56
CA GLU A 269 -16.29 6.65 -9.16
C GLU A 269 -14.83 6.32 -8.77
N ASN A 270 -14.55 6.39 -7.47
CA ASN A 270 -13.25 6.00 -6.94
C ASN A 270 -13.05 4.50 -7.11
N ALA A 271 -11.88 4.11 -7.61
CA ALA A 271 -11.52 2.72 -7.85
C ALA A 271 -10.02 2.51 -7.65
N ASP A 272 -9.64 1.29 -7.26
CA ASP A 272 -8.25 0.86 -7.14
C ASP A 272 -7.58 0.78 -8.53
N ILE A 273 -8.36 0.43 -9.55
CA ILE A 273 -7.93 0.40 -10.96
C ILE A 273 -9.00 1.07 -11.81
N ARG A 274 -8.59 1.92 -12.75
CA ARG A 274 -9.47 2.53 -13.74
C ARG A 274 -9.23 1.88 -15.10
N LEU A 275 -10.26 1.32 -15.70
CA LEU A 275 -10.16 0.85 -17.08
C LEU A 275 -10.24 2.07 -17.99
N SER A 276 -9.42 2.10 -19.03
CA SER A 276 -9.48 3.13 -20.07
C SER A 276 -9.23 2.51 -21.41
N MET A 277 -10.00 2.88 -22.43
CA MET A 277 -9.99 2.19 -23.71
C MET A 277 -9.81 3.17 -24.88
N ASP A 278 -8.93 2.82 -25.80
CA ASP A 278 -8.77 3.47 -27.10
C ASP A 278 -9.07 2.50 -28.25
N ASP A 279 -8.75 2.88 -29.50
CA ASP A 279 -9.00 2.07 -30.69
C ASP A 279 -8.16 0.78 -30.78
N LYS A 280 -7.13 0.64 -29.94
CA LYS A 280 -6.14 -0.44 -30.01
C LYS A 280 -6.02 -1.24 -28.72
N GLN A 281 -6.19 -0.60 -27.57
CA GLN A 281 -5.81 -1.12 -26.26
C GLN A 281 -6.82 -0.75 -25.17
N LEU A 282 -6.93 -1.65 -24.20
CA LEU A 282 -7.55 -1.41 -22.90
C LEU A 282 -6.45 -1.33 -21.84
N TRP A 283 -6.34 -0.18 -21.19
CA TRP A 283 -5.35 0.16 -20.18
C TRP A 283 -5.89 -0.11 -18.77
N LEU A 284 -5.03 -0.64 -17.89
CA LEU A 284 -5.29 -0.78 -16.46
C LEU A 284 -4.63 0.40 -15.75
N ALA A 285 -5.31 1.55 -15.75
CA ALA A 285 -4.78 2.77 -15.17
C ALA A 285 -4.84 2.72 -13.63
N PRO A 286 -3.88 3.38 -12.94
CA PRO A 286 -3.92 3.54 -11.49
C PRO A 286 -5.13 4.40 -11.05
N PRO A 287 -5.39 4.53 -9.73
CA PRO A 287 -6.49 5.35 -9.21
C PRO A 287 -6.48 6.81 -9.71
N SER A 288 -5.30 7.38 -10.01
CA SER A 288 -5.22 8.73 -10.59
C SER A 288 -5.79 8.83 -12.00
N GLY A 289 -5.87 7.72 -12.73
CA GLY A 289 -6.25 7.67 -14.15
C GLY A 289 -5.11 8.02 -15.11
N ASP A 290 -3.89 8.27 -14.62
CA ASP A 290 -2.74 8.60 -15.48
C ASP A 290 -2.33 7.41 -16.35
N ILE A 291 -2.23 7.63 -17.66
CA ILE A 291 -1.80 6.61 -18.62
C ILE A 291 -0.46 7.03 -19.23
N ILE A 292 0.55 6.20 -18.99
CA ILE A 292 1.88 6.33 -19.59
C ILE A 292 1.94 5.32 -20.73
N VAL A 293 2.02 5.82 -21.97
CA VAL A 293 1.90 4.97 -23.18
C VAL A 293 3.23 4.35 -23.63
N THR A 294 4.37 4.86 -23.16
CA THR A 294 5.72 4.46 -23.59
C THR A 294 6.72 4.44 -22.44
N GLY A 295 7.80 3.67 -22.58
CA GLY A 295 8.93 3.70 -21.67
C GLY A 295 8.91 2.62 -20.58
N ILE A 296 9.74 2.82 -19.56
CA ILE A 296 9.88 1.87 -18.45
C ILE A 296 8.62 1.82 -17.58
N ASP A 297 7.99 2.97 -17.36
CA ASP A 297 6.79 3.14 -16.52
C ASP A 297 5.48 3.02 -17.34
N LYS A 298 5.52 2.32 -18.48
CA LYS A 298 4.34 2.13 -19.33
C LYS A 298 3.22 1.44 -18.53
N THR A 299 2.03 2.04 -18.56
CA THR A 299 0.83 1.48 -17.93
C THR A 299 0.48 0.12 -18.54
N PRO A 300 0.21 -0.92 -17.72
CA PRO A 300 -0.23 -2.23 -18.22
C PRO A 300 -1.45 -2.12 -19.14
N SER A 301 -1.46 -2.88 -20.23
CA SER A 301 -2.49 -2.81 -21.26
C SER A 301 -2.77 -4.16 -21.91
N VAL A 302 -3.98 -4.32 -22.44
CA VAL A 302 -4.44 -5.47 -23.21
C VAL A 302 -4.75 -4.99 -24.62
N LEU A 303 -4.14 -5.61 -25.64
CA LEU A 303 -4.49 -5.33 -27.04
C LEU A 303 -5.93 -5.79 -27.31
N LEU A 304 -6.69 -4.98 -28.05
CA LEU A 304 -8.07 -5.26 -28.46
C LEU A 304 -8.17 -5.93 -29.83
N LYS A 305 -7.18 -5.68 -30.70
CA LYS A 305 -7.20 -6.12 -32.09
C LYS A 305 -7.30 -7.65 -32.19
N ASP A 306 -8.19 -8.12 -33.07
CA ASP A 306 -8.39 -9.53 -33.41
C ASP A 306 -8.81 -10.40 -32.22
N ARG A 307 -9.52 -9.82 -31.24
CA ARG A 307 -9.98 -10.52 -30.03
C ARG A 307 -11.46 -10.37 -29.77
N SER A 308 -12.05 -11.41 -29.19
CA SER A 308 -13.42 -11.35 -28.69
C SER A 308 -13.48 -10.66 -27.31
N PRO A 309 -14.64 -10.11 -26.91
CA PRO A 309 -14.84 -9.60 -25.55
C PRO A 309 -14.50 -10.62 -24.46
N GLU A 310 -14.80 -11.89 -24.69
CA GLU A 310 -14.56 -12.98 -23.73
C GLU A 310 -13.06 -13.26 -23.55
N GLU A 311 -12.29 -13.23 -24.63
CA GLU A 311 -10.83 -13.37 -24.59
C GLU A 311 -10.20 -12.21 -23.81
N ILE A 312 -10.66 -10.97 -24.06
CA ILE A 312 -10.17 -9.78 -23.36
C ILE A 312 -10.54 -9.85 -21.87
N ALA A 313 -11.78 -10.22 -21.54
CA ALA A 313 -12.24 -10.38 -20.16
C ALA A 313 -11.41 -11.43 -19.40
N THR A 314 -11.05 -12.54 -20.05
CA THR A 314 -10.19 -13.57 -19.45
C THR A 314 -8.78 -13.04 -19.14
N ILE A 315 -8.17 -12.33 -20.09
CA ILE A 315 -6.84 -11.71 -19.90
C ILE A 315 -6.88 -10.63 -18.80
N LEU A 316 -7.97 -9.87 -18.77
CA LEU A 316 -8.19 -8.81 -17.79
C LEU A 316 -8.39 -9.40 -16.39
N ALA A 317 -9.19 -10.46 -16.24
CA ALA A 317 -9.39 -11.17 -14.99
C ALA A 317 -8.08 -11.72 -14.40
N ASP A 318 -7.22 -12.37 -15.22
CA ASP A 318 -5.90 -12.82 -14.76
C ASP A 318 -5.02 -11.65 -14.31
N SER A 319 -5.05 -10.53 -15.05
CA SER A 319 -4.30 -9.32 -14.70
C SER A 319 -4.79 -8.72 -13.37
N LEU A 320 -6.11 -8.57 -13.21
CA LEU A 320 -6.73 -8.03 -12.00
C LEU A 320 -6.51 -8.94 -10.79
N ALA A 321 -6.54 -10.26 -10.96
CA ALA A 321 -6.24 -11.21 -9.88
C ALA A 321 -4.78 -11.08 -9.40
N ARG A 322 -3.82 -10.86 -10.30
CA ARG A 322 -2.42 -10.61 -9.94
C ARG A 322 -2.24 -9.30 -9.19
N ILE A 323 -2.88 -8.23 -9.67
CA ILE A 323 -2.90 -6.92 -9.00
C ILE A 323 -3.49 -7.08 -7.59
N SER A 324 -4.68 -7.70 -7.48
CA SER A 324 -5.36 -7.91 -6.21
C SER A 324 -4.49 -8.68 -5.21
N ARG A 325 -3.82 -9.76 -5.62
CA ARG A 325 -2.92 -10.52 -4.73
C ARG A 325 -1.74 -9.67 -4.22
N ALA A 326 -1.07 -8.95 -5.11
CA ALA A 326 0.06 -8.09 -4.73
C ALA A 326 -0.40 -6.94 -3.82
N THR A 327 -1.51 -6.28 -4.14
CA THR A 327 -2.09 -5.21 -3.32
C THR A 327 -2.56 -5.73 -1.96
N ASN A 328 -3.20 -6.90 -1.92
CA ASN A 328 -3.66 -7.51 -0.67
C ASN A 328 -2.49 -7.91 0.24
N LEU A 329 -1.38 -8.41 -0.34
CA LEU A 329 -0.16 -8.66 0.42
C LEU A 329 0.40 -7.37 1.03
N MET A 330 0.35 -6.26 0.30
CA MET A 330 0.74 -4.95 0.83
C MET A 330 -0.22 -4.47 1.93
N LYS A 331 -1.54 -4.65 1.77
CA LYS A 331 -2.58 -4.32 2.76
C LYS A 331 -2.37 -5.08 4.07
N LEU A 332 -1.95 -6.35 4.04
CA LEU A 332 -1.67 -7.14 5.23
C LEU A 332 -0.56 -6.53 6.13
N GLY A 333 0.36 -5.75 5.56
CA GLY A 333 1.35 -5.00 6.33
C GLY A 333 0.76 -3.97 7.30
N SER A 334 -0.46 -3.47 7.03
CA SER A 334 -1.15 -2.53 7.92
C SER A 334 -1.70 -3.21 9.17
N ALA A 335 -2.42 -4.32 8.99
CA ALA A 335 -3.13 -5.00 10.06
C ALA A 335 -2.21 -5.79 11.01
N TYR A 336 -1.02 -6.13 10.54
CA TYR A 336 -0.04 -6.92 11.26
C TYR A 336 1.27 -6.16 11.47
N SER A 337 1.21 -4.82 11.56
CA SER A 337 2.39 -3.97 11.75
C SER A 337 3.10 -4.31 13.08
N SER A 338 4.44 -4.33 13.01
CA SER A 338 5.43 -4.50 14.09
C SER A 338 4.91 -4.29 15.53
N GLY A 339 4.39 -5.36 16.11
CA GLY A 339 3.95 -5.40 17.51
C GLY A 339 3.69 -6.80 18.04
N ALA A 340 3.39 -7.77 17.17
CA ALA A 340 3.22 -9.17 17.59
C ALA A 340 4.56 -9.91 17.80
N PHE A 341 5.61 -9.52 17.08
CA PHE A 341 6.95 -10.10 17.18
C PHE A 341 8.01 -9.00 17.25
N ASP A 342 8.85 -9.04 18.27
CA ASP A 342 9.98 -8.13 18.46
C ASP A 342 11.13 -8.51 17.49
N ALA A 343 10.89 -8.42 16.19
CA ALA A 343 11.87 -8.68 15.13
C ALA A 343 12.22 -7.38 14.39
N ASP A 344 13.49 -6.97 14.47
CA ASP A 344 14.00 -5.77 13.80
C ASP A 344 14.61 -6.15 12.44
N LEU A 345 14.16 -5.48 11.36
CA LEU A 345 14.68 -5.68 10.00
C LEU A 345 15.42 -4.42 9.56
N LYS A 346 16.71 -4.58 9.27
CA LYS A 346 17.53 -3.56 8.60
C LYS A 346 17.94 -4.04 7.23
N VAL A 347 17.84 -3.16 6.24
CA VAL A 347 18.32 -3.42 4.88
C VAL A 347 19.56 -2.59 4.61
N LYS A 348 20.59 -3.22 4.06
CA LYS A 348 21.84 -2.61 3.64
C LYS A 348 22.04 -2.83 2.15
N ILE A 349 22.44 -1.78 1.44
CA ILE A 349 22.84 -1.85 0.04
C ILE A 349 24.35 -1.71 -0.05
N ARG A 350 24.96 -2.52 -0.90
CA ARG A 350 26.34 -2.33 -1.36
C ARG A 350 26.30 -1.95 -2.83
N SER A 351 26.77 -0.75 -3.15
CA SER A 351 26.75 -0.32 -4.55
C SER A 351 27.79 -1.08 -5.37
N ALA A 352 27.49 -1.32 -6.65
CA ALA A 352 28.50 -1.82 -7.60
C ALA A 352 29.72 -0.87 -7.70
N ARG A 353 29.51 0.43 -7.45
CA ARG A 353 30.53 1.48 -7.54
C ARG A 353 31.27 1.76 -6.23
N ASN A 354 30.71 1.33 -5.09
CA ASN A 354 31.27 1.57 -3.77
C ASN A 354 31.13 0.31 -2.90
N PRO A 355 32.25 -0.30 -2.45
CA PRO A 355 32.20 -1.52 -1.65
C PRO A 355 31.64 -1.34 -0.23
N ALA A 356 31.48 -0.09 0.25
CA ALA A 356 30.90 0.17 1.56
C ALA A 356 29.40 -0.12 1.59
N PHE A 357 28.93 -0.69 2.71
CA PHE A 357 27.50 -0.86 2.97
C PHE A 357 26.88 0.47 3.41
N ALA A 358 25.73 0.80 2.84
CA ALA A 358 24.85 1.87 3.30
C ALA A 358 23.51 1.27 3.72
N TYR A 359 22.99 1.68 4.88
CA TYR A 359 21.63 1.28 5.27
C TYR A 359 20.61 2.02 4.40
N LEU A 360 19.54 1.33 4.01
CA LEU A 360 18.39 1.99 3.41
C LEU A 360 17.69 2.85 4.47
N GLU A 361 17.50 4.12 4.15
CA GLU A 361 16.66 5.00 4.94
C GLU A 361 15.21 4.59 4.70
N THR A 362 14.50 4.19 5.76
CA THR A 362 13.14 3.64 5.71
C THR A 362 12.07 4.74 5.76
N ALA A 363 12.42 5.93 6.23
CA ALA A 363 11.58 7.11 6.12
C ALA A 363 11.67 7.78 4.73
N SER A 364 12.41 7.23 3.77
CA SER A 364 12.44 7.77 2.42
C SER A 364 12.43 6.65 1.39
N VAL A 365 12.00 6.95 0.17
CA VAL A 365 12.11 5.99 -0.93
C VAL A 365 13.50 6.11 -1.54
N SER A 366 14.42 5.32 -1.01
CA SER A 366 15.81 5.30 -1.46
C SER A 366 15.93 4.79 -2.90
N ALA A 367 16.76 5.44 -3.71
CA ALA A 367 17.08 4.99 -5.07
C ALA A 367 18.15 3.90 -5.05
N VAL A 368 17.94 2.85 -5.82
CA VAL A 368 18.87 1.73 -6.04
C VAL A 368 19.04 1.49 -7.54
N TYR A 369 20.18 0.92 -7.93
CA TYR A 369 20.52 0.75 -9.35
C TYR A 369 20.84 -0.70 -9.68
N PRO A 370 20.61 -1.13 -10.94
CA PRO A 370 21.11 -2.41 -11.43
C PRO A 370 22.59 -2.59 -11.11
N GLY A 371 22.93 -3.77 -10.57
CA GLY A 371 24.28 -4.07 -10.11
C GLY A 371 24.50 -3.91 -8.60
N ASP A 372 23.71 -3.10 -7.92
CA ASP A 372 23.78 -2.96 -6.46
C ASP A 372 23.33 -4.27 -5.78
N GLU A 373 23.92 -4.60 -4.63
CA GLU A 373 23.58 -5.79 -3.84
C GLU A 373 22.74 -5.44 -2.62
N MET A 374 21.70 -6.23 -2.37
CA MET A 374 20.83 -6.11 -1.20
C MET A 374 21.21 -7.12 -0.13
N HIS A 375 21.38 -6.63 1.08
CA HIS A 375 21.66 -7.43 2.27
C HIS A 375 20.64 -7.09 3.36
N ILE A 376 20.28 -8.07 4.19
CA ILE A 376 19.43 -7.87 5.35
C ILE A 376 20.15 -8.27 6.63
N GLU A 377 19.77 -7.58 7.70
CA GLU A 377 20.07 -7.93 9.08
C GLU A 377 18.73 -8.04 9.82
N VAL A 378 18.43 -9.23 10.34
CA VAL A 378 17.21 -9.50 11.10
C VAL A 378 17.58 -9.91 12.52
N THR A 379 17.19 -9.12 13.51
CA THR A 379 17.45 -9.40 14.92
C THR A 379 16.15 -9.81 15.61
N ASN A 380 16.11 -11.03 16.15
CA ASN A 380 14.97 -11.50 16.95
C ASN A 380 15.18 -11.15 18.42
N SER A 381 14.45 -10.16 18.92
CA SER A 381 14.43 -9.76 20.33
C SER A 381 13.30 -10.43 21.13
N SER A 382 12.45 -11.23 20.48
CA SER A 382 11.39 -11.99 21.16
C SER A 382 11.97 -13.17 21.96
N PRO A 383 11.27 -13.66 22.99
CA PRO A 383 11.74 -14.79 23.81
C PRO A 383 11.65 -16.15 23.10
N SER A 384 10.91 -16.22 21.98
CA SER A 384 10.71 -17.45 21.20
C SER A 384 11.43 -17.41 19.86
N ALA A 385 11.67 -18.58 19.26
CA ALA A 385 12.12 -18.63 17.87
C ALA A 385 11.01 -18.14 16.94
N ILE A 386 11.41 -17.49 15.85
CA ILE A 386 10.52 -16.99 14.80
C ILE A 386 10.92 -17.59 13.46
N ASP A 387 9.94 -17.82 12.60
CA ASP A 387 10.17 -18.10 11.19
C ASP A 387 9.98 -16.80 10.39
N ILE A 388 10.93 -16.52 9.51
CA ILE A 388 10.89 -15.37 8.61
C ILE A 388 10.79 -15.83 7.17
N ASN A 389 9.99 -15.13 6.37
CA ASN A 389 9.86 -15.29 4.94
C ASN A 389 10.06 -13.93 4.27
N ILE A 390 11.02 -13.86 3.36
CA ILE A 390 11.39 -12.66 2.62
C ILE A 390 10.82 -12.77 1.20
N LEU A 391 9.91 -11.86 0.91
CA LEU A 391 9.26 -11.68 -0.37
C LEU A 391 9.70 -10.35 -0.97
N TYR A 392 9.65 -10.28 -2.30
CA TYR A 392 9.94 -9.09 -3.07
C TYR A 392 8.75 -8.80 -3.97
N VAL A 393 8.27 -7.56 -4.00
CA VAL A 393 7.15 -7.13 -4.85
C VAL A 393 7.67 -6.13 -5.87
N GLY A 394 7.58 -6.48 -7.15
CA GLY A 394 8.02 -5.64 -8.26
C GLY A 394 7.00 -4.55 -8.62
N SER A 395 7.45 -3.55 -9.37
CA SER A 395 6.60 -2.46 -9.89
C SER A 395 5.56 -2.94 -10.90
N ASP A 396 5.77 -4.14 -11.47
CA ASP A 396 4.87 -4.86 -12.37
C ASP A 396 3.90 -5.80 -11.64
N TYR A 397 3.76 -5.68 -10.31
CA TYR A 397 2.97 -6.56 -9.45
C TYR A 397 3.47 -8.01 -9.39
N SER A 398 4.72 -8.30 -9.79
CA SER A 398 5.35 -9.59 -9.51
C SER A 398 5.52 -9.80 -8.00
N ILE A 399 5.47 -11.06 -7.56
CA ILE A 399 5.85 -11.45 -6.19
C ILE A 399 6.94 -12.50 -6.32
N GLY A 400 8.16 -12.17 -5.89
CA GLY A 400 9.29 -13.07 -5.82
C GLY A 400 9.50 -13.59 -4.41
N PHE A 401 9.70 -14.89 -4.24
CA PHE A 401 10.23 -15.44 -3.00
C PHE A 401 11.76 -15.36 -3.02
N VAL A 402 12.35 -14.82 -1.97
CA VAL A 402 13.80 -14.59 -1.90
C VAL A 402 14.46 -15.55 -0.92
N HIS A 403 13.93 -15.65 0.30
CA HIS A 403 14.55 -16.45 1.36
C HIS A 403 13.57 -16.77 2.48
N ASN A 404 13.77 -17.90 3.18
CA ASN A 404 13.17 -18.17 4.48
C ASN A 404 14.23 -18.69 5.46
N ALA A 405 14.02 -18.43 6.75
CA ALA A 405 14.90 -18.90 7.82
C ALA A 405 14.17 -18.93 9.16
N ARG A 406 14.66 -19.76 10.08
CA ARG A 406 14.31 -19.68 11.51
C ARG A 406 15.37 -18.86 12.23
N VAL A 407 14.94 -17.88 13.02
CA VAL A 407 15.81 -17.01 13.81
C VAL A 407 15.49 -17.23 15.29
N ASN A 408 16.47 -17.71 16.06
CA ASN A 408 16.28 -17.99 17.48
C ASN A 408 16.22 -16.70 18.32
N SER A 409 15.77 -16.80 19.57
CA SER A 409 15.76 -15.66 20.48
C SER A 409 17.17 -15.07 20.64
N SER A 410 17.26 -13.74 20.58
CA SER A 410 18.52 -12.96 20.61
C SER A 410 19.49 -13.22 19.45
N GLU A 411 19.08 -13.98 18.43
CA GLU A 411 19.90 -14.22 17.24
C GLU A 411 19.77 -13.06 16.24
N THR A 412 20.87 -12.77 15.55
CA THR A 412 20.88 -11.85 14.41
C THR A 412 21.29 -12.59 13.14
N LEU A 413 20.36 -12.69 12.20
CA LEU A 413 20.59 -13.24 10.87
C LEU A 413 21.12 -12.15 9.95
N ASN A 414 22.27 -12.40 9.32
CA ASN A 414 22.79 -11.57 8.23
C ASN A 414 22.73 -12.36 6.92
N LYS A 415 22.09 -11.80 5.89
CA LYS A 415 21.91 -12.49 4.61
C LYS A 415 22.07 -11.57 3.41
N ASN A 416 22.87 -12.00 2.44
CA ASN A 416 22.86 -11.43 1.10
C ASN A 416 21.63 -11.98 0.34
N LEU A 417 20.75 -11.09 -0.08
CA LEU A 417 19.53 -11.44 -0.80
C LEU A 417 19.73 -11.48 -2.33
N GLY A 418 20.82 -10.94 -2.83
CA GLY A 418 21.15 -10.92 -4.25
C GLY A 418 21.44 -9.52 -4.77
N ARG A 419 21.28 -9.36 -6.08
CA ARG A 419 21.65 -8.17 -6.84
C ARG A 419 20.46 -7.66 -7.63
N PHE A 420 20.32 -6.35 -7.74
CA PHE A 420 19.31 -5.74 -8.60
C PHE A 420 19.65 -5.97 -10.08
N GLU A 421 18.65 -6.41 -10.84
CA GLU A 421 18.74 -6.63 -12.29
C GLU A 421 18.13 -5.44 -13.06
N ASP A 422 18.43 -5.35 -14.36
CA ASP A 422 17.94 -4.31 -15.27
C ASP A 422 16.62 -4.67 -15.97
N LYS A 423 15.82 -5.55 -15.36
CA LYS A 423 14.58 -6.08 -15.94
C LYS A 423 13.31 -5.38 -15.47
N SER A 424 13.34 -4.84 -14.26
CA SER A 424 12.24 -4.12 -13.62
C SER A 424 12.76 -2.79 -13.10
N PHE A 425 11.96 -1.75 -13.27
CA PHE A 425 12.25 -0.39 -12.80
C PHE A 425 11.00 0.20 -12.19
N GLY A 426 11.16 1.08 -11.21
CA GLY A 426 10.05 1.72 -10.51
C GLY A 426 10.10 1.47 -9.01
N ARG A 427 8.95 1.67 -8.35
CA ARG A 427 8.81 1.44 -6.91
C ARG A 427 8.57 -0.02 -6.62
N GLU A 428 9.41 -0.56 -5.75
CA GLU A 428 9.46 -1.98 -5.42
C GLU A 428 9.58 -2.13 -3.91
N ARG A 429 9.26 -3.32 -3.41
CA ARG A 429 9.19 -3.58 -1.97
C ARG A 429 9.85 -4.87 -1.58
N LEU A 430 10.51 -4.84 -0.44
CA LEU A 430 10.85 -6.03 0.33
C LEU A 430 9.81 -6.21 1.42
N ILE A 431 9.22 -7.39 1.50
CA ILE A 431 8.24 -7.77 2.52
C ILE A 431 8.83 -8.90 3.34
N MET A 432 8.93 -8.72 4.65
CA MET A 432 9.26 -9.78 5.60
C MET A 432 8.00 -10.18 6.34
N VAL A 433 7.61 -11.44 6.21
CA VAL A 433 6.55 -12.06 7.00
C VAL A 433 7.20 -12.84 8.13
N THR A 434 6.77 -12.58 9.36
CA THR A 434 7.29 -13.19 10.58
C THR A 434 6.17 -13.94 11.29
N THR A 435 6.44 -15.18 11.69
CA THR A 435 5.51 -16.02 12.45
C THR A 435 6.22 -16.70 13.62
N ALA A 436 5.46 -17.13 14.62
CA ALA A 436 5.99 -17.91 15.73
C ALA A 436 6.41 -19.31 15.24
N ALA A 437 7.64 -19.73 15.54
CA ALA A 437 8.09 -21.07 15.20
C ALA A 437 7.37 -22.11 16.08
N LYS A 438 6.64 -23.04 15.45
CA LYS A 438 6.00 -24.16 16.17
C LYS A 438 7.06 -25.19 16.62
N PRO A 439 6.96 -25.78 17.83
CA PRO A 439 7.90 -26.83 18.27
C PRO A 439 7.99 -27.99 17.27
N GLN A 440 9.21 -28.43 16.97
CA GLN A 440 9.49 -29.56 16.04
C GLN A 440 8.85 -29.41 14.64
N SER A 441 8.55 -28.18 14.22
CA SER A 441 8.09 -27.89 12.86
C SER A 441 9.26 -27.59 11.92
N ALA A 442 9.05 -27.83 10.63
CA ALA A 442 9.88 -27.26 9.59
C ALA A 442 9.74 -25.72 9.58
N VAL A 443 10.73 -25.03 9.02
CA VAL A 443 10.64 -23.59 8.78
C VAL A 443 9.46 -23.34 7.84
N GLU A 444 8.60 -22.39 8.19
CA GLU A 444 7.50 -21.99 7.32
C GLU A 444 8.02 -21.54 5.94
N ASP A 445 7.35 -22.01 4.89
CA ASP A 445 7.71 -21.72 3.50
C ASP A 445 6.51 -21.06 2.79
N LEU A 446 6.66 -19.77 2.51
CA LEU A 446 5.70 -18.96 1.79
C LEU A 446 6.04 -18.78 0.30
N SER A 447 6.93 -19.61 -0.26
CA SER A 447 7.29 -19.57 -1.68
C SER A 447 6.11 -19.76 -2.64
N TRP A 448 5.02 -20.36 -2.16
CA TRP A 448 3.77 -20.51 -2.90
C TRP A 448 3.05 -19.18 -3.19
N LEU A 449 3.40 -18.09 -2.49
CA LEU A 449 2.91 -16.74 -2.78
C LEU A 449 3.55 -16.14 -4.04
N ALA A 450 4.61 -16.75 -4.57
CA ALA A 450 5.31 -16.22 -5.73
C ALA A 450 4.40 -16.18 -6.97
N GLN A 451 4.49 -15.09 -7.72
CA GLN A 451 3.77 -14.90 -8.98
C GLN A 451 4.60 -14.10 -9.98
N ALA A 452 4.39 -14.37 -11.26
CA ALA A 452 4.95 -13.56 -12.33
C ALA A 452 4.22 -12.21 -12.44
N GLY A 453 4.97 -11.16 -12.77
CA GLY A 453 4.42 -9.83 -12.98
C GLY A 453 3.57 -9.69 -14.23
N LEU A 454 3.00 -8.50 -14.40
CA LEU A 454 2.22 -8.12 -15.56
C LEU A 454 3.13 -7.79 -16.74
N GLU A 455 2.74 -8.24 -17.92
CA GLU A 455 3.34 -7.74 -19.15
C GLU A 455 2.80 -6.32 -19.43
N LYS A 456 3.67 -5.44 -19.93
CA LYS A 456 3.31 -4.05 -20.27
C LYS A 456 2.19 -3.98 -21.30
N THR A 457 2.21 -4.88 -22.27
CA THR A 457 1.16 -5.04 -23.27
C THR A 457 0.94 -6.51 -23.54
N ARG A 458 -0.22 -7.03 -23.15
CA ARG A 458 -0.56 -8.44 -23.34
C ARG A 458 -1.06 -8.69 -24.76
N SER A 459 -0.22 -9.34 -25.55
CA SER A 459 -0.52 -9.90 -26.87
C SER A 459 -0.49 -11.42 -26.79
N THR A 460 -1.32 -12.11 -27.57
CA THR A 460 -1.32 -13.57 -27.71
C THR A 460 -0.28 -14.00 -28.75
N ASN A 461 0.40 -13.04 -29.38
CA ASN A 461 1.36 -13.27 -30.47
C ASN A 461 2.84 -13.19 -30.05
N ASP A 462 3.17 -12.93 -28.78
CA ASP A 462 4.54 -13.17 -28.30
C ASP A 462 4.68 -14.64 -27.93
N ALA A 463 4.96 -15.42 -28.98
CA ALA A 463 5.12 -16.86 -29.02
C ALA A 463 3.95 -17.63 -28.39
N LYS A 464 3.15 -18.29 -29.24
CA LYS A 464 2.56 -19.59 -28.83
C LYS A 464 3.67 -20.32 -28.06
N PRO A 465 3.44 -20.73 -26.80
CA PRO A 465 4.41 -21.58 -26.13
C PRO A 465 4.71 -22.69 -27.12
N SER A 466 6.00 -22.93 -27.41
CA SER A 466 6.36 -23.96 -28.39
C SER A 466 5.56 -25.23 -28.07
N ALA A 467 5.20 -26.04 -29.06
CA ALA A 467 4.44 -27.28 -28.79
C ALA A 467 5.11 -28.13 -27.69
N PHE A 468 6.43 -27.96 -27.51
CA PHE A 468 7.22 -28.45 -26.39
C PHE A 468 6.95 -27.77 -25.03
N SER A 469 6.83 -26.44 -24.96
CA SER A 469 6.41 -25.72 -23.75
C SER A 469 4.96 -26.04 -23.34
N GLU A 470 4.05 -26.25 -24.30
CA GLU A 470 2.70 -26.75 -24.01
C GLU A 470 2.71 -28.22 -23.55
N LEU A 471 3.55 -29.07 -24.17
CA LEU A 471 3.80 -30.44 -23.70
C LEU A 471 4.42 -30.46 -22.29
N LEU A 472 5.34 -29.56 -21.97
CA LEU A 472 5.93 -29.42 -20.65
C LEU A 472 4.89 -28.95 -19.64
N ASN A 473 4.06 -27.95 -19.96
CA ASN A 473 2.94 -27.54 -19.10
C ASN A 473 1.93 -28.68 -18.88
N ASN A 474 1.54 -29.41 -19.94
CA ASN A 474 0.61 -30.53 -19.87
C ASN A 474 1.21 -31.78 -19.21
N ALA A 475 2.54 -31.93 -19.24
CA ALA A 475 3.29 -32.97 -18.53
C ALA A 475 3.70 -32.57 -17.10
N GLY A 476 3.26 -31.39 -16.61
CA GLY A 476 3.47 -30.95 -15.23
C GLY A 476 4.78 -30.19 -14.95
N PHE A 477 5.51 -29.77 -15.99
CA PHE A 477 6.76 -29.00 -15.94
C PHE A 477 6.58 -27.48 -16.15
N GLY A 478 5.33 -26.98 -16.16
CA GLY A 478 5.06 -25.55 -16.09
C GLY A 478 5.49 -24.99 -14.74
N ARG A 479 6.23 -23.86 -14.76
CA ARG A 479 6.77 -23.08 -13.63
C ARG A 479 6.35 -23.65 -12.27
N THR A 480 7.20 -24.53 -11.74
CA THR A 480 7.16 -25.18 -10.43
C THR A 480 5.98 -24.78 -9.55
N THR A 481 4.87 -25.49 -9.72
CA THR A 481 3.87 -25.67 -8.66
C THR A 481 3.71 -27.17 -8.42
N ARG A 482 3.75 -27.53 -7.12
CA ARG A 482 3.55 -28.83 -6.43
C ARG A 482 4.84 -29.43 -5.86
N SER A 483 4.90 -29.85 -4.59
CA SER A 483 3.93 -29.80 -3.50
C SER A 483 4.61 -30.17 -2.17
N PHE A 484 4.08 -29.68 -1.06
CA PHE A 484 3.73 -30.58 0.04
C PHE A 484 2.42 -30.09 0.68
N ALA A 485 1.39 -30.92 0.64
CA ALA A 485 0.21 -30.74 1.46
C ALA A 485 0.50 -31.30 2.85
N LYS A 486 0.20 -30.52 3.90
CA LYS A 486 0.04 -31.07 5.26
C LYS A 486 -1.40 -30.82 5.71
N SER A 487 -1.95 -31.88 6.30
CA SER A 487 -3.28 -32.03 6.86
C SER A 487 -3.72 -30.82 7.67
N THR A 488 -4.97 -30.40 7.45
CA THR A 488 -5.74 -29.52 8.32
C THR A 488 -5.84 -30.12 9.71
N ASP A 489 -5.13 -29.51 10.67
CA ASP A 489 -5.64 -29.27 12.01
C ASP A 489 -5.81 -27.76 12.11
N ALA A 490 -7.06 -27.32 12.15
CA ALA A 490 -7.42 -25.93 12.38
C ALA A 490 -7.22 -25.64 13.86
N ASP A 491 -5.97 -25.40 14.27
CA ASP A 491 -5.63 -24.92 15.61
C ASP A 491 -5.01 -23.53 15.54
N GLU A 492 -5.68 -22.62 16.26
CA GLU A 492 -5.35 -21.25 16.64
C GLU A 492 -4.58 -20.42 15.61
N ALA A 493 -5.22 -19.34 15.14
CA ALA A 493 -4.57 -18.30 14.36
C ALA A 493 -3.28 -17.85 15.07
N SER A 494 -2.13 -18.38 14.63
CA SER A 494 -0.84 -17.89 15.06
C SER A 494 -0.78 -16.44 14.59
N ALA A 495 -0.67 -15.50 15.53
CA ALA A 495 -0.39 -14.13 15.17
C ALA A 495 0.83 -14.10 14.23
N GLY A 496 0.77 -13.30 13.19
CA GLY A 496 1.88 -13.00 12.27
C GLY A 496 2.24 -11.52 12.40
N ALA A 497 3.45 -11.13 12.03
CA ALA A 497 3.82 -9.73 11.80
C ALA A 497 4.36 -9.56 10.39
N ILE A 498 4.13 -8.39 9.78
CA ILE A 498 4.64 -8.08 8.46
C ILE A 498 5.38 -6.75 8.50
N SER A 499 6.64 -6.78 8.07
CA SER A 499 7.47 -5.59 7.87
C SER A 499 7.68 -5.34 6.39
N GLN A 500 7.63 -4.07 5.97
CA GLN A 500 7.77 -3.69 4.56
C GLN A 500 8.79 -2.56 4.43
N ILE A 501 9.65 -2.66 3.41
CA ILE A 501 10.63 -1.62 3.06
C ILE A 501 10.47 -1.30 1.58
N GLU A 502 10.30 -0.02 1.26
CA GLU A 502 10.14 0.47 -0.09
C GLU A 502 11.41 1.14 -0.61
N PHE A 503 11.71 0.91 -1.88
CA PHE A 503 12.82 1.54 -2.61
C PHE A 503 12.43 1.74 -4.08
N LYS A 504 13.22 2.53 -4.81
CA LYS A 504 13.00 2.78 -6.23
C LYS A 504 14.18 2.27 -7.05
N VAL A 505 13.95 1.27 -7.90
CA VAL A 505 14.94 0.83 -8.89
C VAL A 505 14.93 1.78 -10.07
N GLN A 506 16.08 2.36 -10.38
CA GLN A 506 16.25 3.31 -11.48
C GLN A 506 17.26 2.79 -12.50
N PRO A 507 17.09 3.11 -13.81
CA PRO A 507 18.14 2.89 -14.78
C PRO A 507 19.45 3.54 -14.34
N LEU A 508 20.58 2.97 -14.76
CA LEU A 508 21.86 3.62 -14.57
C LEU A 508 21.83 5.00 -15.26
N PRO A 509 22.27 6.07 -14.57
CA PRO A 509 22.27 7.43 -15.11
C PRO A 509 23.23 7.62 -16.28
#